data_AF-A0A7C6TTD3-F1
#
_entry.id   AF-A0A7C6TTD3-F1
#
_cell.length_a   1.000
_cell.length_b   1.000
_cell.length_c   1.000
_cell.angle_alpha   90.00
_cell.angle_beta   90.00
_cell.angle_gamma   90.00
#
_symmetry.space_group_name_H-M   'P 1'
#
loop_
_entity.id
_entity.type
_entity.pdbx_description
1 polymer ?
#
loop_
_entity_poly.entity_id
_entity_poly.type
_entity_poly.pdbx_seq_one_letter_code
_entity_poly.pdbx_strand_id
1 'polypeptide(L)' 'MLIMRMGTRNGVVSLERTDDTWNVTGLSLEGHDVWVVASRPGAADMVYAGAYGTGLFRSE' A
#
# COMPACT_ATOMS: atom_id res chain seq x y z
N MET A 1 1.82 -10.29 -13.57
CA MET A 1 2.28 -9.64 -12.32
C MET A 1 1.06 -9.24 -11.52
N LEU A 2 0.92 -9.75 -10.30
CA LEU A 2 -0.18 -9.38 -9.39
C LEU A 2 0.43 -8.60 -8.22
N ILE A 3 -0.04 -7.38 -8.02
CA ILE A 3 0.43 -6.48 -6.96
C ILE A 3 -0.67 -6.31 -5.92
N MET A 4 -0.29 -6.37 -4.64
CA MET A 4 -1.15 -6.05 -3.50
C MET A 4 -0.48 -4.97 -2.66
N ARG A 5 -1.28 -4.08 -2.08
CA ARG A 5 -0.83 -3.08 -1.12
C ARG A 5 -1.67 -3.19 0.14
N MET A 6 -1.00 -3.26 1.30
CA MET A 6 -1.67 -3.44 2.59
C MET A 6 -1.24 -2.35 3.56
N GLY A 7 -2.22 -1.73 4.22
CA GLY A 7 -1.97 -0.82 5.33
C GLY A 7 -1.55 -1.61 6.57
N THR A 8 -0.56 -1.09 7.28
CA THR A 8 -0.05 -1.63 8.54
C THR A 8 0.15 -0.49 9.52
N ARG A 9 0.47 -0.83 10.78
CA ARG A 9 0.85 0.17 11.80
C ARG A 9 2.16 0.90 11.51
N ASN A 10 2.94 0.47 10.51
CA ASN A 10 4.23 1.05 10.15
C ASN A 10 4.33 1.40 8.65
N GLY A 11 3.19 1.67 8.00
CA GLY A 11 3.14 2.09 6.61
C GLY A 11 2.39 1.13 5.69
N VAL A 12 2.63 1.28 4.38
CA VAL A 12 2.04 0.46 3.31
C VAL A 12 3.08 -0.54 2.82
N VAL A 13 2.78 -1.83 2.96
CA VAL A 13 3.58 -2.92 2.40
C VAL A 13 3.12 -3.20 0.98
N SER A 14 4.07 -3.24 0.04
CA SER A 14 3.84 -3.71 -1.33
C SER A 14 4.25 -5.17 -1.44
N LEU A 15 3.37 -5.99 -2.02
CA LEU A 15 3.63 -7.40 -2.28
C LEU A 15 3.44 -7.72 -3.76
N GLU A 16 4.27 -8.62 -4.25
CA GLU A 16 4.16 -9.21 -5.58
C GLU A 16 3.96 -10.72 -5.47
N ARG A 17 3.04 -11.27 -6.26
CA ARG A 17 2.83 -12.71 -6.33
C ARG A 17 3.71 -13.33 -7.41
N THR A 18 4.57 -14.27 -7.00
CA THR A 18 5.44 -15.09 -7.85
C THR A 18 5.31 -16.54 -7.42
N ASP A 19 5.05 -17.46 -8.36
CA ASP A 19 4.90 -18.90 -8.12
C ASP A 19 4.00 -19.23 -6.91
N ASP A 20 2.78 -18.65 -6.92
CA ASP A 20 1.79 -18.80 -5.84
C ASP A 20 2.20 -18.31 -4.45
N THR A 21 3.32 -17.61 -4.34
CA THR A 21 3.82 -17.00 -3.10
C THR A 21 3.80 -15.48 -3.19
N TRP A 22 3.40 -14.82 -2.10
CA TRP A 22 3.48 -13.36 -1.99
C TRP A 22 4.79 -12.94 -1.34
N ASN A 23 5.58 -12.15 -2.04
CA ASN A 23 6.85 -11.63 -1.57
C ASN A 23 6.73 -10.13 -1.33
N VAL A 24 7.30 -9.64 -0.23
CA VAL A 24 7.38 -8.20 0.04
C VAL A 24 8.38 -7.57 -0.91
N THR A 25 7.96 -6.54 -1.64
CA THR A 25 8.80 -5.82 -2.60
C THR A 25 9.13 -4.39 -2.15
N GLY A 26 8.44 -3.87 -1.14
CA GLY A 26 8.76 -2.58 -0.58
C GLY A 26 7.89 -2.15 0.59
N LEU A 27 8.35 -1.09 1.27
CA LEU A 27 7.64 -0.38 2.32
C LEU A 27 7.59 1.10 1.95
N SER A 28 6.42 1.71 2.11
CA SER A 28 6.21 3.15 1.94
C SER A 28 5.49 3.70 3.16
N LEU A 29 5.60 5.01 3.42
CA LEU A 29 5.03 5.66 4.61
C LEU A 29 5.50 4.99 5.91
N GLU A 30 6.79 4.64 6.00
CA GLU A 30 7.37 4.09 7.22
C GLU A 30 7.14 5.04 8.40
N GLY A 31 6.76 4.50 9.56
CA GLY A 31 6.41 5.29 10.76
C GLY A 31 4.97 5.81 10.80
N HIS A 32 4.17 5.60 9.75
CA HIS A 32 2.76 6.00 9.74
C HIS A 32 1.83 4.82 10.06
N ASP A 33 0.86 5.03 10.96
CA ASP A 33 -0.20 4.06 11.24
C ASP A 33 -1.30 4.14 10.16
N VAL A 34 -1.24 3.25 9.15
CA VAL A 34 -2.11 3.30 7.97
C VAL A 34 -3.35 2.44 8.19
N TRP A 35 -4.52 3.09 8.17
CA TRP A 35 -5.81 2.45 8.45
C TRP A 35 -6.58 2.07 7.19
N VAL A 36 -6.35 2.80 6.09
CA VAL A 36 -7.04 2.55 4.82
C VAL A 36 -6.07 2.65 3.67
N VAL A 37 -6.16 1.68 2.75
CA VAL A 37 -5.49 1.70 1.44
C VAL A 37 -6.55 1.43 0.39
N ALA A 38 -6.63 2.29 -0.62
CA ALA A 38 -7.56 2.15 -1.74
C ALA A 38 -6.87 2.45 -3.06
N SER A 39 -7.20 1.69 -4.10
CA SER A 39 -6.75 1.96 -5.47
C SER A 39 -7.85 2.66 -6.26
N ARG A 40 -7.45 3.47 -7.26
CA ARG A 40 -8.40 4.10 -8.17
C ARG A 40 -9.01 3.06 -9.11
N PRO A 41 -10.35 2.99 -9.26
CA PRO A 41 -10.96 2.16 -10.29
C PRO A 41 -10.45 2.54 -11.69
N GLY A 42 -9.99 1.56 -12.46
CA GLY A 42 -9.41 1.79 -13.79
C GLY A 42 -7.96 2.28 -13.82
N ALA A 43 -7.34 2.53 -12.66
CA ALA A 43 -5.93 2.91 -12.52
C ALA A 43 -5.36 2.35 -11.20
N ALA A 44 -5.06 1.04 -11.20
CA ALA A 44 -4.65 0.29 -10.00
C ALA A 44 -3.24 0.65 -9.48
N ASP A 45 -2.45 1.36 -10.30
CA ASP A 45 -1.19 1.99 -9.95
C ASP A 45 -1.37 3.21 -9.04
N MET A 46 -2.48 3.94 -9.20
CA MET A 46 -2.82 5.08 -8.35
C MET A 46 -3.49 4.63 -7.05
N VAL A 47 -2.80 4.88 -5.94
CA VAL A 47 -3.18 4.40 -4.60
C VAL A 47 -3.27 5.57 -3.63
N TYR A 48 -4.24 5.48 -2.74
CA TYR A 48 -4.49 6.42 -1.67
C TYR A 48 -4.34 5.70 -0.33
N ALA A 49 -3.66 6.33 0.62
CA ALA A 49 -3.46 5.79 1.96
C ALA A 49 -3.87 6.82 3.01
N GLY A 50 -4.82 6.45 3.87
CA GLY A 50 -5.22 7.26 5.02
C GLY A 50 -4.52 6.76 6.27
N ALA A 51 -3.78 7.64 6.92
CA ALA A 51 -3.02 7.33 8.12
C ALA A 51 -3.54 8.12 9.34
N TYR A 52 -3.60 7.44 10.48
CA TYR A 52 -4.05 8.02 11.74
C TYR A 52 -3.11 9.17 12.15
N GLY A 53 -3.69 10.33 12.44
CA GLY A 53 -2.98 11.53 12.91
C GLY A 53 -2.07 12.24 11.89
N THR A 54 -1.86 11.68 10.69
CA THR A 54 -0.92 12.22 9.69
C THR A 54 -1.55 12.53 8.33
N GLY A 55 -2.81 12.14 8.11
CA GLY A 55 -3.62 12.59 6.98
C GLY A 55 -3.70 11.60 5.82
N LEU A 56 -3.94 12.12 4.62
CA LEU A 56 -4.16 11.34 3.39
C LEU A 56 -2.96 11.49 2.44
N PHE A 57 -2.46 10.37 1.95
CA PHE A 57 -1.37 10.29 0.99
C PHE A 57 -1.88 9.73 -0.35
N ARG A 58 -1.21 10.10 -1.44
CA ARG A 58 -1.41 9.55 -2.79
C ARG A 58 -0.06 9.12 -3.33
N SER A 59 -0.01 7.98 -4.03
CA SER A 59 1.17 7.60 -4.80
C SER A 59 1.49 8.62 -5.90
N GLU A 60 2.77 8.75 -6.22
CA GLU A 60 3.21 9.41 -7.46
C GLU A 60 2.99 8.52 -8.68
#